data_AF-W7E1K1-F1
#
_entry.id   AF-W7E1K1-F1
#
_cell.length_a   1.000
_cell.length_b   1.000
_cell.length_c   1.000
_cell.angle_alpha   90.00
_cell.angle_beta   90.00
_cell.angle_gamma   90.00
#
_symmetry.space_group_name_H-M   'P 1'
#
loop_
_entity.id
_entity.type
_entity.pdbx_description
1 polymer ?
#
loop_
_entity_poly.entity_id
_entity_poly.type
_entity_poly.pdbx_seq_one_letter_code
_entity_poly.pdbx_strand_id
1 'polypeptide(L)'
;MTIISEVASKVKDICLVPPTEEETSSSKQNLKNSKQSQPEPKRPVLEITSYDRFTPPSPTPDLEYDCRITNNPSEELRKTCTGLDAILQEELMSRSSFSNMVTRAESDIRRLMEVEDVRALRAGETAIVRVGCLCGSGHHRSVAFAEKLGQVRWCEQGEWEVRVSHRNLTSGVEEMKRIKSEKSKMRENKEIEKKDIHGCAGGAAQK
;
A
#
# COMPACT_ATOMS: atom_id res chain seq x y z
N MET A 1 9.86 57.18 31.35
CA MET A 1 10.34 57.56 30.01
C MET A 1 9.20 57.33 29.04
N THR A 2 8.99 58.22 28.07
CA THR A 2 7.65 58.45 27.51
C THR A 2 7.69 58.79 26.01
N ILE A 3 7.04 57.97 25.19
CA ILE A 3 6.67 58.12 23.77
C ILE A 3 5.63 57.01 23.50
N ILE A 4 4.35 57.19 23.16
CA ILE A 4 3.52 58.27 22.54
C ILE A 4 3.62 58.37 21.01
N SER A 5 2.43 58.29 20.38
CA SER A 5 2.05 58.52 18.96
C SER A 5 2.72 57.64 17.88
N GLU A 6 2.03 56.93 16.98
CA GLU A 6 0.81 57.20 16.18
C GLU A 6 1.07 58.04 14.91
N VAL A 7 0.85 57.44 13.73
CA VAL A 7 0.32 58.08 12.51
C VAL A 7 -0.48 57.03 11.73
N ALA A 8 -1.62 57.42 11.16
CA ALA A 8 -2.40 56.61 10.22
C ALA A 8 -2.75 57.41 8.95
N SER A 9 -3.39 56.72 7.99
CA SER A 9 -4.11 57.25 6.82
C SER A 9 -3.30 57.64 5.56
N LYS A 10 -3.67 56.99 4.44
CA LYS A 10 -3.81 57.66 3.13
C LYS A 10 -4.85 56.97 2.21
N VAL A 11 -6.12 57.23 2.52
CA VAL A 11 -7.12 57.84 1.61
C VAL A 11 -6.51 58.30 0.26
N LYS A 12 -7.09 58.07 -0.94
CA LYS A 12 -8.32 57.42 -1.43
C LYS A 12 -8.13 57.21 -2.95
N ASP A 13 -9.01 56.45 -3.61
CA ASP A 13 -9.75 57.01 -4.76
C ASP A 13 -11.06 56.26 -5.03
N ILE A 14 -12.00 56.90 -5.74
CA ILE A 14 -13.41 56.49 -5.85
C ILE A 14 -13.88 56.58 -7.30
N CYS A 15 -14.61 55.56 -7.78
CA CYS A 15 -15.67 55.78 -8.76
C CYS A 15 -16.78 54.72 -8.62
N LEU A 16 -18.05 55.16 -8.66
CA LEU A 16 -19.27 54.35 -8.64
C LEU A 16 -20.32 55.01 -9.52
N VAL A 17 -20.59 54.48 -10.72
CA VAL A 17 -21.75 54.86 -11.54
C VAL A 17 -22.21 53.68 -12.43
N PRO A 18 -23.51 53.32 -12.40
CA PRO A 18 -24.21 52.50 -13.41
C PRO A 18 -25.34 53.33 -14.11
N PRO A 19 -26.18 52.80 -15.03
CA PRO A 19 -26.13 51.60 -15.88
C PRO A 19 -26.29 51.97 -17.39
N THR A 20 -27.11 51.24 -18.17
CA THR A 20 -27.45 51.37 -19.63
C THR A 20 -26.39 50.78 -20.58
N GLU A 21 -26.55 49.66 -21.31
CA GLU A 21 -27.65 48.97 -22.05
C GLU A 21 -27.98 49.60 -23.43
N GLU A 22 -28.32 48.85 -24.49
CA GLU A 22 -28.51 47.37 -24.63
C GLU A 22 -27.20 46.60 -24.98
N GLU A 23 -26.94 45.81 -26.04
CA GLU A 23 -27.64 45.42 -27.29
C GLU A 23 -27.24 43.97 -27.71
N THR A 24 -27.55 43.50 -28.92
CA THR A 24 -27.67 42.07 -29.28
C THR A 24 -26.49 41.44 -30.06
N SER A 25 -26.30 40.13 -29.86
CA SER A 25 -26.03 39.18 -30.96
C SER A 25 -26.31 37.73 -30.52
N SER A 26 -26.68 36.85 -31.46
CA SER A 26 -27.14 35.48 -31.18
C SER A 26 -26.11 34.41 -31.52
N SER A 27 -25.91 33.43 -30.63
CA SER A 27 -25.52 32.06 -31.00
C SER A 27 -25.88 31.01 -29.94
N LYS A 28 -26.37 29.85 -30.39
CA LYS A 28 -26.94 28.79 -29.55
C LYS A 28 -25.90 27.70 -29.24
N GLN A 29 -25.50 27.51 -27.98
CA GLN A 29 -24.76 26.30 -27.56
C GLN A 29 -25.25 25.69 -26.23
N ASN A 30 -26.27 24.84 -26.35
CA ASN A 30 -26.46 23.56 -25.64
C ASN A 30 -25.89 23.45 -24.20
N LEU A 31 -26.62 23.99 -23.20
CA LEU A 31 -26.29 23.81 -21.78
C LEU A 31 -26.59 22.36 -21.32
N LYS A 32 -25.62 21.46 -21.46
CA LYS A 32 -25.64 20.16 -20.77
C LYS A 32 -25.19 20.34 -19.33
N ASN A 33 -25.97 19.83 -18.38
CA ASN A 33 -25.63 19.84 -16.96
C ASN A 33 -24.33 19.06 -16.68
N SER A 34 -23.20 19.77 -16.63
CA SER A 34 -22.06 19.31 -15.83
C SER A 34 -22.49 19.37 -14.37
N LYS A 35 -22.81 18.21 -13.77
CA LYS A 35 -22.76 18.10 -12.31
C LYS A 35 -21.29 18.15 -11.92
N GLN A 36 -20.79 19.37 -11.77
CA GLN A 36 -19.46 19.68 -11.26
C GLN A 36 -19.43 19.24 -9.79
N SER A 37 -19.19 17.95 -9.55
CA SER A 37 -18.89 17.43 -8.22
C SER A 37 -17.72 18.25 -7.67
N GLN A 38 -17.90 18.82 -6.49
CA GLN A 38 -16.80 19.45 -5.77
C GLN A 38 -15.65 18.43 -5.70
N PRO A 39 -14.39 18.84 -5.88
CA PRO A 39 -13.27 17.94 -5.64
C PRO A 39 -13.34 17.51 -4.17
N GLU A 40 -13.56 16.21 -3.94
CA GLU A 40 -13.48 15.61 -2.60
C GLU A 40 -12.19 16.09 -1.91
N PRO A 41 -12.23 16.44 -0.61
CA PRO A 41 -11.04 16.87 0.11
C PRO A 41 -9.98 15.77 -0.01
N LYS A 42 -8.86 16.10 -0.63
CA LYS A 42 -7.79 15.14 -0.94
C LYS A 42 -7.19 14.62 0.36
N ARG A 43 -7.60 13.42 0.74
CA ARG A 43 -7.13 12.69 1.91
C ARG A 43 -5.62 12.44 1.81
N PRO A 44 -4.87 12.50 2.92
CA PRO A 44 -3.46 12.12 2.93
C PRO A 44 -3.30 10.63 2.59
N VAL A 45 -2.20 10.25 1.94
CA VAL A 45 -2.03 8.93 1.32
C VAL A 45 -0.78 8.20 1.82
N LEU A 46 -0.95 6.95 2.25
CA LEU A 46 0.14 6.03 2.54
C LEU A 46 0.32 5.04 1.38
N GLU A 47 1.39 5.19 0.60
CA GLU A 47 1.69 4.37 -0.58
C GLU A 47 2.74 3.30 -0.25
N ILE A 48 2.31 2.05 -0.08
CA ILE A 48 3.14 0.91 0.32
C ILE A 48 3.46 0.06 -0.92
N THR A 49 4.70 0.10 -1.41
CA THR A 49 5.11 -0.59 -2.65
C THR A 49 6.14 -1.68 -2.36
N SER A 50 5.83 -2.94 -2.72
CA SER A 50 6.78 -4.05 -2.65
C SER A 50 7.46 -4.34 -4.00
N TYR A 51 8.77 -4.52 -4.00
CA TYR A 51 9.59 -4.71 -5.21
C TYR A 51 10.79 -5.64 -4.99
N ASP A 52 11.56 -5.85 -6.07
CA ASP A 52 12.80 -6.62 -6.11
C ASP A 52 14.08 -5.75 -6.04
N ARG A 53 15.22 -6.41 -5.85
CA ARG A 53 16.56 -5.80 -5.78
C ARG A 53 17.12 -5.21 -7.09
N PHE A 54 16.33 -5.14 -8.16
CA PHE A 54 16.74 -4.68 -9.49
C PHE A 54 15.86 -3.54 -10.00
N THR A 55 14.64 -3.39 -9.47
CA THR A 55 13.62 -2.46 -9.96
C THR A 55 13.10 -1.55 -8.83
N PRO A 56 13.94 -0.66 -8.27
CA PRO A 56 13.52 0.30 -7.25
C PRO A 56 12.43 1.24 -7.77
N PRO A 57 11.40 1.58 -6.98
CA PRO A 57 10.26 2.37 -7.42
C PRO A 57 10.65 3.81 -7.78
N SER A 58 9.80 4.44 -8.58
CA SER A 58 9.88 5.86 -8.92
C SER A 58 8.48 6.46 -8.74
N PRO A 59 8.30 7.50 -7.90
CA PRO A 59 9.32 8.16 -7.09
C PRO A 59 9.96 7.24 -6.03
N THR A 60 11.13 7.67 -5.52
CA THR A 60 11.84 7.01 -4.42
C THR A 60 10.95 6.94 -3.17
N PRO A 61 11.03 5.88 -2.34
CA PRO A 61 10.32 5.84 -1.06
C PRO A 61 10.90 6.82 -0.04
N ASP A 62 10.06 7.32 0.85
CA ASP A 62 10.47 8.13 2.00
C ASP A 62 11.02 7.24 3.14
N LEU A 63 10.58 5.97 3.20
CA LEU A 63 11.12 4.91 4.06
C LEU A 63 11.33 3.62 3.23
N GLU A 64 12.54 3.02 3.27
CA GLU A 64 12.82 1.71 2.63
C GLU A 64 13.14 0.64 3.69
N TYR A 65 12.47 -0.52 3.57
CA TYR A 65 12.66 -1.68 4.43
C TYR A 65 13.21 -2.87 3.63
N ASP A 66 14.48 -3.20 3.85
CA ASP A 66 15.11 -4.37 3.24
C ASP A 66 14.70 -5.67 3.96
N CYS A 67 13.59 -6.26 3.52
CA CYS A 67 13.12 -7.54 4.03
C CYS A 67 14.11 -8.70 3.79
N ARG A 68 15.22 -8.52 3.04
CA ARG A 68 16.25 -9.56 2.84
C ARG A 68 16.94 -9.97 4.14
N ILE A 69 17.01 -9.11 5.15
CA ILE A 69 17.64 -9.39 6.45
C ILE A 69 16.82 -10.37 7.31
N THR A 70 15.52 -10.53 7.02
CA THR A 70 14.65 -11.51 7.70
C THR A 70 14.88 -12.91 7.15
N ASN A 71 14.65 -13.96 7.95
CA ASN A 71 14.91 -15.33 7.51
C ASN A 71 14.00 -15.71 6.32
N ASN A 72 14.61 -16.22 5.24
CA ASN A 72 13.91 -16.62 4.01
C ASN A 72 12.89 -17.75 4.32
N PRO A 73 11.64 -17.71 3.80
CA PRO A 73 10.64 -18.73 4.13
C PRO A 73 11.03 -20.10 3.54
N SER A 74 10.33 -21.14 3.99
CA SER A 74 10.56 -22.54 3.61
C SER A 74 10.67 -22.74 2.10
N GLU A 75 11.45 -23.75 1.68
CA GLU A 75 11.65 -23.97 0.25
C GLU A 75 10.36 -24.33 -0.49
N GLU A 76 9.45 -25.03 0.17
CA GLU A 76 8.19 -25.45 -0.42
C GLU A 76 7.28 -24.26 -0.65
N LEU A 77 7.03 -23.41 0.37
CA LEU A 77 6.23 -22.20 0.17
C LEU A 77 6.91 -21.21 -0.79
N ARG A 78 8.26 -21.17 -0.88
CA ARG A 78 8.95 -20.41 -1.94
C ARG A 78 8.66 -20.95 -3.35
N LYS A 79 8.37 -22.25 -3.52
CA LYS A 79 8.00 -22.87 -4.80
C LYS A 79 6.50 -22.73 -5.10
N THR A 80 5.62 -22.78 -4.10
CA THR A 80 4.16 -22.91 -4.28
C THR A 80 3.33 -21.68 -3.92
N CYS A 81 3.87 -20.72 -3.17
CA CYS A 81 3.13 -19.57 -2.62
C CYS A 81 3.82 -18.21 -2.90
N THR A 82 3.10 -17.14 -2.65
CA THR A 82 3.46 -15.72 -2.79
C THR A 82 3.31 -15.01 -1.44
N GLY A 83 3.64 -13.72 -1.35
CA GLY A 83 3.35 -12.94 -0.15
C GLY A 83 1.87 -12.66 0.13
N LEU A 84 0.96 -12.94 -0.82
CA LEU A 84 -0.49 -12.86 -0.62
C LEU A 84 -1.04 -14.08 0.14
N ASP A 85 -0.38 -15.24 0.03
CA ASP A 85 -0.82 -16.46 0.67
C ASP A 85 -0.70 -16.38 2.20
N ALA A 86 -1.82 -16.51 2.91
CA ALA A 86 -1.89 -16.47 4.38
C ALA A 86 -0.86 -17.40 5.05
N ILE A 87 -0.68 -18.62 4.52
CA ILE A 87 0.30 -19.60 5.02
C ILE A 87 1.74 -19.06 4.95
N LEU A 88 2.11 -18.30 3.91
CA LEU A 88 3.43 -17.66 3.86
C LEU A 88 3.52 -16.47 4.83
N GLN A 89 2.44 -15.69 4.96
CA GLN A 89 2.39 -14.58 5.91
C GLN A 89 2.51 -15.08 7.37
N GLU A 90 1.89 -16.22 7.70
CA GLU A 90 1.98 -16.89 9.00
C GLU A 90 3.36 -17.50 9.26
N GLU A 91 3.95 -18.21 8.27
CA GLU A 91 5.31 -18.74 8.39
C GLU A 91 6.33 -17.61 8.63
N LEU A 92 6.12 -16.44 8.02
CA LEU A 92 6.95 -15.26 8.25
C LEU A 92 6.67 -14.59 9.60
N MET A 93 5.41 -14.35 9.97
CA MET A 93 5.05 -13.69 11.24
C MET A 93 5.39 -14.53 12.48
N SER A 94 5.51 -15.85 12.36
CA SER A 94 6.03 -16.73 13.42
C SER A 94 7.50 -16.44 13.80
N ARG A 95 8.23 -15.71 12.95
CA ARG A 95 9.66 -15.43 13.10
C ARG A 95 9.88 -14.04 13.68
N SER A 96 10.50 -13.97 14.84
CA SER A 96 10.82 -12.71 15.54
C SER A 96 11.60 -11.70 14.68
N SER A 97 12.44 -12.16 13.74
CA SER A 97 13.16 -11.27 12.81
C SER A 97 12.24 -10.53 11.83
N PHE A 98 11.07 -11.09 11.50
CA PHE A 98 10.08 -10.49 10.61
C PHE A 98 9.02 -9.72 11.40
N SER A 99 8.45 -10.30 12.46
CA SER A 99 7.45 -9.60 13.28
C SER A 99 8.01 -8.32 13.93
N ASN A 100 9.24 -8.36 14.47
CA ASN A 100 9.89 -7.18 15.03
C ASN A 100 10.21 -6.12 13.96
N MET A 101 10.36 -6.50 12.68
CA MET A 101 10.51 -5.55 11.58
C MET A 101 9.17 -4.86 11.29
N VAL A 102 8.05 -5.60 11.30
CA VAL A 102 6.71 -5.03 11.09
C VAL A 102 6.39 -4.02 12.19
N THR A 103 6.56 -4.38 13.47
CA THR A 103 6.30 -3.48 14.61
C THR A 103 7.19 -2.22 14.61
N ARG A 104 8.44 -2.32 14.15
CA ARG A 104 9.32 -1.15 13.97
C ARG A 104 8.83 -0.25 12.85
N ALA A 105 8.55 -0.83 11.67
CA ALA A 105 8.03 -0.08 10.53
C ALA A 105 6.70 0.61 10.86
N GLU A 106 5.80 -0.07 11.58
CA GLU A 106 4.55 0.49 12.10
C GLU A 106 4.78 1.76 12.93
N SER A 107 5.81 1.75 13.77
CA SER A 107 6.17 2.89 14.63
C SER A 107 6.81 4.04 13.85
N ASP A 108 7.74 3.73 12.94
CA ASP A 108 8.43 4.73 12.11
C ASP A 108 7.53 5.37 11.05
N ILE A 109 6.61 4.60 10.47
CA ILE A 109 5.63 5.11 9.48
C ILE A 109 4.63 6.04 10.17
N ARG A 110 4.07 5.69 11.35
CA ARG A 110 3.19 6.61 12.11
C ARG A 110 3.89 7.96 12.40
N ARG A 111 5.14 7.91 12.86
CA ARG A 111 5.95 9.10 13.16
C ARG A 111 6.21 9.95 11.92
N LEU A 112 6.39 9.35 10.74
CA LEU A 112 6.53 10.10 9.50
C LEU A 112 5.20 10.68 9.02
N MET A 113 4.10 9.94 9.12
CA MET A 113 2.75 10.42 8.77
C MET A 113 2.37 11.69 9.54
N GLU A 114 2.60 11.73 10.85
CA GLU A 114 2.35 12.92 11.70
C GLU A 114 3.14 14.14 11.22
N VAL A 115 4.43 13.97 10.88
CA VAL A 115 5.29 15.05 10.39
C VAL A 115 4.86 15.54 9.00
N GLU A 116 4.53 14.62 8.10
CA GLU A 116 4.11 14.94 6.73
C GLU A 116 2.74 15.62 6.68
N ASP A 117 1.79 15.22 7.53
CA ASP A 117 0.47 15.84 7.64
C ASP A 117 0.57 17.29 8.12
N VAL A 118 1.32 17.52 9.21
CA VAL A 118 1.56 18.88 9.74
C VAL A 118 2.34 19.74 8.74
N ARG A 119 3.21 19.17 7.89
CA ARG A 119 3.85 19.92 6.79
C ARG A 119 2.86 20.26 5.68
N ALA A 120 2.11 19.28 5.19
CA ALA A 120 1.17 19.45 4.08
C ALA A 120 0.06 20.45 4.42
N LEU A 121 -0.51 20.37 5.62
CA LEU A 121 -1.51 21.31 6.13
C LEU A 121 -1.00 22.77 6.15
N ARG A 122 0.28 22.98 6.48
CA ARG A 122 0.91 24.31 6.44
C ARG A 122 1.19 24.83 5.02
N ALA A 123 1.35 23.93 4.05
CA ALA A 123 1.59 24.26 2.65
C ALA A 123 0.28 24.40 1.83
N GLY A 124 -0.86 23.93 2.35
CA GLY A 124 -2.10 23.78 1.58
C GLY A 124 -2.07 22.58 0.62
N GLU A 125 -1.22 21.59 0.91
CA GLU A 125 -0.98 20.39 0.12
C GLU A 125 -1.64 19.15 0.73
N THR A 126 -1.53 18.01 0.05
CA THR A 126 -1.94 16.69 0.56
C THR A 126 -0.69 15.91 0.95
N ALA A 127 -0.63 15.39 2.18
CA ALA A 127 0.49 14.56 2.61
C ALA A 127 0.52 13.23 1.84
N ILE A 128 1.72 12.78 1.44
CA ILE A 128 1.91 11.46 0.83
C ILE A 128 3.17 10.85 1.43
N VAL A 129 3.03 9.70 2.09
CA VAL A 129 4.13 8.92 2.66
C VAL A 129 4.34 7.66 1.83
N ARG A 130 5.57 7.40 1.39
CA ARG A 130 5.91 6.27 0.53
C ARG A 130 6.80 5.27 1.24
N VAL A 131 6.33 4.03 1.30
CA VAL A 131 6.97 2.92 2.01
C VAL A 131 7.43 1.88 1.00
N GLY A 132 8.75 1.73 0.89
CA GLY A 132 9.38 0.75 0.03
C GLY A 132 9.63 -0.56 0.77
N CYS A 133 9.13 -1.66 0.22
CA CYS A 133 9.33 -3.00 0.76
C CYS A 133 10.22 -3.79 -0.21
N LEU A 134 11.49 -3.98 0.13
CA LEU A 134 12.49 -4.59 -0.76
C LEU A 134 12.70 -6.07 -0.42
N CYS A 135 12.69 -6.96 -1.42
CA CYS A 135 13.24 -8.32 -1.24
C CYS A 135 13.99 -8.84 -2.48
N GLY A 136 14.54 -10.06 -2.39
CA GLY A 136 15.38 -10.62 -3.46
C GLY A 136 14.72 -10.81 -4.83
N SER A 137 13.39 -10.93 -4.90
CA SER A 137 12.65 -11.10 -6.17
C SER A 137 11.25 -10.48 -6.17
N GLY A 138 10.88 -9.66 -5.19
CA GLY A 138 9.57 -9.01 -5.12
C GLY A 138 8.32 -9.92 -5.07
N HIS A 139 8.45 -11.22 -4.73
CA HIS A 139 7.33 -12.19 -4.76
C HIS A 139 6.90 -12.74 -3.39
N HIS A 140 7.70 -12.53 -2.34
CA HIS A 140 7.57 -13.26 -1.07
C HIS A 140 7.61 -12.30 0.13
N ARG A 141 8.78 -12.13 0.76
CA ARG A 141 8.98 -11.37 2.00
C ARG A 141 8.50 -9.93 1.89
N SER A 142 8.81 -9.20 0.82
CA SER A 142 8.36 -7.82 0.66
C SER A 142 6.87 -7.68 0.38
N VAL A 143 6.26 -8.61 -0.36
CA VAL A 143 4.80 -8.65 -0.59
C VAL A 143 4.09 -8.91 0.74
N ALA A 144 4.49 -9.95 1.48
CA ALA A 144 3.91 -10.27 2.79
C ALA A 144 4.09 -9.13 3.82
N PHE A 145 5.22 -8.41 3.75
CA PHE A 145 5.49 -7.26 4.60
C PHE A 145 4.61 -6.06 4.26
N ALA A 146 4.49 -5.73 2.97
CA ALA A 146 3.57 -4.70 2.47
C ALA A 146 2.11 -5.01 2.83
N GLU A 147 1.69 -6.28 2.70
CA GLU A 147 0.37 -6.76 3.10
C GLU A 147 0.11 -6.60 4.60
N LYS A 148 1.08 -6.94 5.46
CA LYS A 148 0.92 -6.73 6.91
C LYS A 148 0.85 -5.25 7.28
N LEU A 149 1.60 -4.38 6.60
CA LEU A 149 1.47 -2.93 6.77
C LEU A 149 0.13 -2.40 6.21
N GLY A 150 -0.40 -2.97 5.13
CA GLY A 150 -1.74 -2.65 4.61
C GLY A 150 -2.88 -3.05 5.56
N GLN A 151 -2.66 -4.06 6.40
CA GLN A 151 -3.62 -4.55 7.40
C GLN A 151 -3.59 -3.76 8.73
N VAL A 152 -2.63 -2.83 8.91
CA VAL A 152 -2.54 -1.97 10.10
C VAL A 152 -3.63 -0.88 10.08
N ARG A 153 -4.18 -0.57 11.26
CA ARG A 153 -4.99 0.64 11.47
C ARG A 153 -4.06 1.83 11.70
N TRP A 154 -3.95 2.68 10.68
CA TRP A 154 -3.04 3.83 10.66
C TRP A 154 -3.62 5.11 11.29
N CYS A 155 -4.95 5.25 11.29
CA CYS A 155 -5.69 6.35 11.90
C CYS A 155 -6.96 5.79 12.55
N GLU A 156 -7.31 6.23 13.76
CA GLU A 156 -8.52 5.77 14.45
C GLU A 156 -9.78 6.53 13.97
N GLN A 157 -9.62 7.77 13.52
CA GLN A 157 -10.68 8.61 12.96
C GLN A 157 -10.90 8.43 11.44
N GLY A 158 -10.02 7.72 10.74
CA GLY A 158 -10.23 7.28 9.34
C GLY A 158 -9.78 8.25 8.23
N GLU A 159 -8.81 9.11 8.48
CA GLU A 159 -8.43 10.19 7.55
C GLU A 159 -7.50 9.76 6.40
N TRP A 160 -6.59 8.80 6.63
CA TRP A 160 -5.57 8.39 5.64
C TRP A 160 -6.05 7.31 4.67
N GLU A 161 -5.79 7.50 3.38
CA GLU A 161 -5.97 6.49 2.34
C GLU A 161 -4.74 5.58 2.27
N VAL A 162 -4.92 4.26 2.41
CA VAL A 162 -3.83 3.27 2.35
C VAL A 162 -3.85 2.57 1.00
N ARG A 163 -2.74 2.62 0.26
CA ARG A 163 -2.57 1.98 -1.06
C ARG A 163 -1.44 0.96 -0.99
N VAL A 164 -1.74 -0.31 -1.23
CA VAL A 164 -0.72 -1.38 -1.36
C VAL A 164 -0.51 -1.70 -2.84
N SER A 165 0.75 -1.89 -3.26
CA SER A 165 1.12 -2.23 -4.64
C SER A 165 2.30 -3.19 -4.70
N HIS A 166 2.27 -4.12 -5.66
CA HIS A 166 3.30 -5.15 -5.81
C HIS A 166 3.92 -5.11 -7.22
N ARG A 167 5.06 -4.43 -7.36
CA ARG A 167 5.68 -4.15 -8.67
C ARG A 167 6.02 -5.41 -9.47
N ASN A 168 6.52 -6.43 -8.80
CA ASN A 168 7.05 -7.64 -9.45
C ASN A 168 6.10 -8.85 -9.35
N LEU A 169 5.03 -8.76 -8.55
CA LEU A 169 4.03 -9.81 -8.46
C LEU A 169 2.99 -9.61 -9.58
N THR A 170 3.24 -10.27 -10.72
CA THR A 170 2.29 -10.30 -11.84
C THR A 170 1.41 -11.54 -11.77
N SER A 171 0.23 -11.47 -12.41
CA SER A 171 -0.68 -12.61 -12.55
C SER A 171 -0.01 -13.87 -13.12
N GLY A 172 1.00 -13.73 -13.99
CA GLY A 172 1.80 -14.85 -14.50
C GLY A 172 2.72 -15.49 -13.44
N VAL A 173 3.16 -14.74 -12.43
CA VAL A 173 3.88 -15.28 -11.26
C VAL A 173 2.92 -16.03 -10.35
N GLU A 174 1.75 -15.44 -10.05
CA GLU A 174 0.71 -16.04 -9.21
C GLU A 174 0.18 -17.35 -9.83
N GLU A 175 -0.16 -17.34 -11.12
CA GLU A 175 -0.56 -18.52 -11.89
C GLU A 175 0.51 -19.62 -11.83
N MET A 176 1.79 -19.26 -12.02
CA MET A 176 2.90 -20.20 -11.91
C MET A 176 3.03 -20.80 -10.50
N LYS A 177 2.69 -20.05 -9.44
CA LYS A 177 2.65 -20.57 -8.07
C LYS A 177 1.48 -21.52 -7.86
N ARG A 178 0.27 -21.15 -8.30
CA ARG A 178 -0.94 -21.98 -8.17
C ARG A 178 -0.77 -23.33 -8.87
N ILE A 179 -0.31 -23.35 -10.12
CA ILE A 179 0.00 -24.58 -10.88
C ILE A 179 1.06 -25.45 -10.17
N LYS A 180 2.04 -24.85 -9.47
CA LYS A 180 3.03 -25.61 -8.68
C LYS A 180 2.42 -26.19 -7.41
N SER A 181 1.57 -25.42 -6.71
CA SER A 181 0.82 -25.89 -5.52
C SER A 181 -0.08 -27.07 -5.85
N GLU A 182 -0.87 -26.98 -6.92
CA GLU A 182 -1.73 -28.06 -7.45
C GLU A 182 -0.92 -29.31 -7.80
N LYS A 183 0.23 -29.15 -8.49
CA LYS A 183 1.11 -30.27 -8.85
C LYS A 183 1.82 -30.91 -7.66
N SER A 184 2.05 -30.19 -6.57
CA SER A 184 2.54 -30.78 -5.31
C SER A 184 1.46 -31.62 -4.65
N LYS A 185 0.25 -31.06 -4.44
CA LYS A 185 -0.89 -31.76 -3.83
C LYS A 185 -1.27 -33.04 -4.58
N MET A 186 -1.26 -33.01 -5.93
CA MET A 186 -1.55 -34.20 -6.73
C MET A 186 -0.48 -35.30 -6.62
N ARG A 187 0.78 -34.97 -6.25
CA ARG A 187 1.82 -35.96 -5.96
C ARG A 187 1.65 -36.55 -4.57
N GLU A 188 1.36 -35.71 -3.59
CA GLU A 188 1.10 -36.07 -2.19
C GLU A 188 -0.09 -37.04 -2.07
N ASN A 189 -1.24 -36.69 -2.64
CA ASN A 189 -2.42 -37.57 -2.69
C ASN A 189 -2.09 -38.94 -3.29
N LYS A 190 -1.34 -38.97 -4.41
CA LYS A 190 -0.92 -40.20 -5.09
C LYS A 190 0.12 -41.02 -4.32
N GLU A 191 0.79 -40.43 -3.34
CA GLU A 191 1.65 -41.15 -2.40
C GLU A 191 0.85 -41.73 -1.22
N ILE A 192 -0.18 -41.01 -0.76
CA ILE A 192 -1.12 -41.49 0.26
C ILE A 192 -1.90 -42.71 -0.27
N GLU A 193 -2.54 -42.60 -1.44
CA GLU A 193 -3.24 -43.70 -2.13
C GLU A 193 -2.38 -44.97 -2.24
N LYS A 194 -1.08 -44.81 -2.54
CA LYS A 194 -0.13 -45.93 -2.62
C LYS A 194 0.14 -46.57 -1.27
N LYS A 195 0.26 -45.79 -0.19
CA LYS A 195 0.50 -46.30 1.17
C LYS A 195 -0.71 -47.09 1.65
N ASP A 196 -1.92 -46.59 1.43
CA ASP A 196 -3.16 -47.26 1.81
C ASP A 196 -3.32 -48.62 1.10
N ILE A 197 -3.04 -48.67 -0.21
CA ILE A 197 -3.06 -49.92 -1.00
C ILE A 197 -2.07 -50.97 -0.46
N HIS A 198 -0.88 -50.56 0.00
CA HIS A 198 0.12 -51.49 0.54
C HIS A 198 -0.16 -51.89 2.00
N GLY A 199 -0.83 -51.04 2.79
CA GLY A 199 -1.21 -51.36 4.17
C GLY A 199 -2.16 -52.56 4.29
N CYS A 200 -3.10 -52.71 3.36
CA CYS A 200 -4.09 -53.79 3.35
C CYS A 200 -3.52 -55.18 3.00
N ALA A 201 -2.29 -55.28 2.49
CA ALA A 201 -1.72 -56.55 2.01
C ALA A 201 -1.02 -57.41 3.08
N GLY A 202 -0.75 -56.87 4.28
CA GLY A 202 0.08 -57.52 5.31
C GLY A 202 -0.62 -58.47 6.29
N GLY A 203 -1.95 -58.66 6.18
CA GLY A 203 -2.78 -59.14 7.29
C GLY A 203 -3.35 -60.57 7.20
N ALA A 204 -2.66 -61.55 6.61
CA ALA A 204 -3.25 -62.86 6.32
C ALA A 204 -2.30 -64.09 6.43
N ALA A 205 -1.60 -64.29 7.55
CA ALA A 205 -0.66 -65.43 7.70
C ALA A 205 -0.42 -65.94 9.14
N GLN A 206 -1.45 -66.20 9.95
CA GLN A 206 -1.31 -67.00 11.20
C GLN A 206 -2.57 -67.83 11.53
N LYS A 207 -2.58 -69.10 11.14
CA LYS A 207 -3.20 -70.26 11.83
C LYS A 207 -2.49 -71.54 11.40
#